data_AF-A0A965IK04-F1
#
_entry.id   AF-A0A965IK04-F1
#
_cell.length_a   1.000
_cell.length_b   1.000
_cell.length_c   1.000
_cell.angle_alpha   90.00
_cell.angle_beta   90.00
_cell.angle_gamma   90.00
#
_symmetry.space_group_name_H-M   'P 1'
#
loop_
_entity.id
_entity.type
_entity.pdbx_description
1 polymer ?
#
loop_
_entity_poly.entity_id
_entity_poly.type
_entity_poly.pdbx_seq_one_letter_code
_entity_poly.pdbx_strand_id
1 'polypeptide(L)'
;MGTAIKVGAIKVPACSAFHKGSIAIKFPVDTATTAYGMVYERSTGMFGMPAADRNSSAVFVDRNSKETTATGALVPKSLQGARSLVQYIFKATKQRGRIKTLAPVLFVPLGTMVKPFAGLEFRGTVASMGAPDNIDPNAWVRWDMNSHIANGKLGGDFTNLNKSVKTGMMFEPPSPCAYSLLAPLNGDWFSKVLGTSPRIHLEWNPAMHAAGDSELVMFMGSGVSYMTAGPHVHDLLKSNLDPQGYREFTIHGNPMGAPYKFQGMFGPNQPGPLCNVD
;
A
#
# COMPACT_ATOMS: atom_id res chain seq x y z
N MET A 1 13.28 -16.30 1.36
CA MET A 1 13.43 -15.60 0.06
C MET A 1 12.55 -16.31 -0.96
N GLY A 2 11.89 -15.57 -1.84
CA GLY A 2 11.03 -16.10 -2.90
C GLY A 2 11.80 -16.42 -4.17
N THR A 3 11.08 -16.89 -5.20
CA THR A 3 11.63 -17.23 -6.51
C THR A 3 12.37 -16.03 -7.11
N ALA A 4 13.61 -16.25 -7.54
CA ALA A 4 14.42 -15.19 -8.13
C ALA A 4 13.85 -14.72 -9.48
N ILE A 5 13.94 -13.43 -9.73
CA ILE A 5 13.55 -12.79 -11.00
C ILE A 5 14.81 -12.52 -11.82
N LYS A 6 14.69 -12.70 -13.14
CA LYS A 6 15.77 -12.37 -14.07
C LYS A 6 15.72 -10.88 -14.43
N VAL A 7 16.83 -10.20 -14.23
CA VAL A 7 17.09 -8.82 -14.68
C VAL A 7 18.24 -8.88 -15.68
N GLY A 8 17.89 -9.04 -16.95
CA GLY A 8 18.88 -9.40 -17.98
C GLY A 8 19.56 -10.73 -17.66
N ALA A 9 20.88 -10.71 -17.50
CA ALA A 9 21.68 -11.88 -17.12
C ALA A 9 21.74 -12.13 -15.60
N ILE A 10 21.26 -11.20 -14.77
CA ILE A 10 21.37 -11.26 -13.30
C ILE A 10 20.12 -11.93 -12.72
N LYS A 11 20.32 -12.84 -11.76
CA LYS A 11 19.23 -13.36 -10.92
C LYS A 11 19.14 -12.53 -9.65
N VAL A 12 17.99 -11.91 -9.42
CA VAL A 12 17.71 -11.10 -8.24
C VAL A 12 16.70 -11.85 -7.37
N PRO A 13 16.99 -12.15 -6.09
CA PRO A 13 16.03 -12.81 -5.22
C PRO A 13 14.79 -11.93 -5.02
N ALA A 14 13.61 -12.57 -4.92
CA ALA A 14 12.38 -11.87 -4.57
C ALA A 14 12.14 -11.90 -3.05
N CYS A 15 11.62 -10.81 -2.50
CA CYS A 15 11.14 -10.73 -1.14
C CYS A 15 9.84 -11.54 -1.04
N SER A 16 9.88 -12.65 -0.29
CA SER A 16 8.69 -13.48 -0.05
C SER A 16 7.92 -13.08 1.20
N ALA A 17 8.59 -12.43 2.16
CA ALA A 17 8.05 -12.04 3.46
C ALA A 17 8.98 -11.02 4.15
N PHE A 18 8.48 -10.31 5.15
CA PHE A 18 9.23 -9.37 6.00
C PHE A 18 9.68 -10.03 7.32
N HIS A 19 10.67 -9.46 7.99
CA HIS A 19 11.06 -9.89 9.32
C HIS A 19 10.01 -9.46 10.37
N LYS A 20 9.56 -10.41 11.19
CA LYS A 20 8.62 -10.15 12.27
C LYS A 20 9.30 -9.38 13.41
N GLY A 21 8.62 -8.38 13.98
CA GLY A 21 9.03 -7.66 15.20
C GLY A 21 10.30 -6.83 15.10
N SER A 22 10.82 -6.59 13.89
CA SER A 22 12.02 -5.78 13.64
C SER A 22 11.99 -5.22 12.22
N ILE A 23 13.07 -4.53 11.81
CA ILE A 23 13.23 -3.92 10.49
C ILE A 23 12.77 -4.89 9.39
N ALA A 24 11.82 -4.44 8.57
CA ALA A 24 11.07 -5.30 7.65
C ALA A 24 11.99 -6.06 6.67
N ILE A 25 13.04 -5.41 6.18
CA ILE A 25 14.05 -6.02 5.29
C ILE A 25 15.45 -5.72 5.85
N LYS A 26 16.21 -6.77 6.20
CA LYS A 26 17.56 -6.62 6.74
C LYS A 26 18.63 -6.69 5.65
N PHE A 27 19.48 -5.66 5.61
CA PHE A 27 20.70 -5.60 4.82
C PHE A 27 21.88 -5.19 5.71
N PRO A 28 23.13 -5.47 5.29
CA PRO A 28 24.31 -4.94 5.97
C PRO A 28 24.22 -3.43 6.17
N VAL A 29 24.83 -2.91 7.23
CA VAL A 29 24.88 -1.47 7.50
C VAL A 29 25.61 -0.75 6.36
N ASP A 30 25.13 0.44 6.01
CA ASP A 30 25.79 1.26 5.00
C ASP A 30 27.18 1.70 5.49
N THR A 31 28.13 1.79 4.57
CA THR A 31 29.48 2.28 4.80
C THR A 31 29.76 3.49 3.91
N ALA A 32 30.92 4.12 4.08
CA ALA A 32 31.36 5.21 3.21
C ALA A 32 31.41 4.83 1.72
N THR A 33 31.62 3.55 1.40
CA THR A 33 31.79 3.03 0.04
C THR A 33 30.65 2.16 -0.44
N THR A 34 29.66 1.83 0.40
CA THR A 34 28.55 0.94 0.02
C THR A 34 27.28 1.37 0.71
N ALA A 35 26.18 1.52 -0.04
CA ALA A 35 24.87 1.79 0.52
C ALA A 35 23.79 0.94 -0.16
N TYR A 36 22.67 0.72 0.54
CA TYR A 36 21.50 0.03 0.03
C TYR A 36 20.30 0.98 -0.03
N GLY A 37 19.51 0.86 -1.09
CA GLY A 37 18.44 1.83 -1.32
C GLY A 37 17.63 1.56 -2.57
N MET A 38 16.65 2.42 -2.81
CA MET A 38 15.82 2.41 -4.01
C MET A 38 16.51 3.24 -5.10
N VAL A 39 16.24 2.91 -6.36
CA VAL A 39 16.63 3.74 -7.51
C VAL A 39 15.38 4.14 -8.27
N TYR A 40 15.35 5.37 -8.77
CA TYR A 40 14.40 5.79 -9.78
C TYR A 40 15.10 6.65 -10.85
N GLU A 41 14.51 6.75 -12.03
CA GLU A 41 15.02 7.60 -13.11
C GLU A 41 14.22 8.90 -13.16
N ARG A 42 14.89 10.06 -13.19
CA ARG A 42 14.22 11.33 -13.43
C ARG A 42 13.93 11.45 -14.92
N SER A 43 12.66 11.51 -15.29
CA SER A 43 12.27 11.90 -16.64
C SER A 43 12.59 13.38 -16.85
N THR A 44 13.32 13.71 -17.90
CA THR A 44 13.63 15.09 -18.31
C THR A 44 12.50 15.74 -19.13
N GLY A 45 11.31 15.14 -19.22
CA GLY A 45 10.20 15.62 -20.06
C GLY A 45 8.88 15.83 -19.30
N MET A 46 8.17 16.90 -19.65
CA MET A 46 6.94 17.43 -19.04
C MET A 46 5.70 16.51 -19.09
N PHE A 47 5.82 15.24 -19.52
CA PHE A 47 4.67 14.34 -19.75
C PHE A 47 4.94 12.86 -19.42
N GLY A 48 5.82 12.56 -18.46
CA GLY A 48 5.88 11.23 -17.85
C GLY A 48 6.30 10.09 -18.78
N MET A 49 6.97 10.39 -19.91
CA MET A 49 7.58 9.36 -20.74
C MET A 49 8.92 8.91 -20.13
N PRO A 50 9.21 7.61 -20.08
CA PRO A 50 10.49 7.12 -19.59
C PRO A 50 11.61 7.62 -20.51
N ALA A 51 12.63 8.24 -19.93
CA ALA A 51 13.83 8.61 -20.68
C ALA A 51 14.58 7.33 -21.04
N ALA A 52 14.30 6.77 -22.22
CA ALA A 52 15.05 5.64 -22.78
C ALA A 52 16.47 6.03 -23.23
N ASP A 53 16.93 7.26 -22.92
CA ASP A 53 18.24 7.75 -23.30
C ASP A 53 19.32 7.41 -22.27
N ARG A 54 20.55 7.20 -22.75
CA ARG A 54 21.72 6.94 -21.90
C ARG A 54 22.18 8.19 -21.12
N ASN A 55 21.59 9.35 -21.42
CA ASN A 55 21.86 10.63 -20.75
C ASN A 55 20.87 10.93 -19.63
N SER A 56 19.91 10.03 -19.37
CA SER A 56 18.99 10.11 -18.25
C SER A 56 19.74 10.10 -16.92
N SER A 57 19.22 10.85 -15.96
CA SER A 57 19.73 10.83 -14.59
C SER A 57 18.96 9.82 -13.77
N ALA A 58 19.68 8.97 -13.04
CA ALA A 58 19.10 8.13 -12.00
C ALA A 58 19.32 8.79 -10.64
N VAL A 59 18.39 8.58 -9.73
CA VAL A 59 18.49 8.99 -8.33
C VAL A 59 18.49 7.74 -7.49
N PHE A 60 19.51 7.61 -6.66
CA PHE A 60 19.58 6.60 -5.62
C PHE A 60 19.12 7.24 -4.30
N VAL A 61 18.14 6.61 -3.65
CA VAL A 61 17.63 7.00 -2.34
C VAL A 61 18.07 5.94 -1.34
N ASP A 62 18.97 6.31 -0.42
CA ASP A 62 19.42 5.36 0.61
C ASP A 62 18.37 5.16 1.71
N ARG A 63 18.66 4.24 2.65
CA ARG A 63 17.77 3.95 3.78
C ARG A 63 17.41 5.19 4.62
N ASN A 64 18.25 6.22 4.64
CA ASN A 64 18.02 7.46 5.39
C ASN A 64 17.30 8.51 4.54
N SER A 65 16.74 8.12 3.40
CA SER A 65 16.05 9.01 2.45
C SER A 65 16.99 10.07 1.85
N LYS A 66 18.31 9.85 1.90
CA LYS A 66 19.27 10.73 1.24
C LYS A 66 19.37 10.38 -0.23
N GLU A 67 19.10 11.38 -1.07
CA GLU A 67 19.24 11.26 -2.51
C GLU A 67 20.69 11.45 -2.96
N THR A 68 21.12 10.65 -3.93
CA THR A 68 22.39 10.83 -4.63
C THR A 68 22.18 10.57 -6.12
N THR A 69 22.51 11.57 -6.94
CA THR A 69 22.41 11.45 -8.40
C THR A 69 23.48 10.50 -8.94
N ALA A 70 23.05 9.66 -9.89
CA ALA A 70 23.87 8.76 -10.66
C ALA A 70 23.54 8.91 -12.16
N THR A 71 24.41 8.41 -13.02
CA THR A 71 24.06 8.28 -14.44
C THR A 71 23.10 7.11 -14.64
N GLY A 72 22.06 7.30 -15.45
CA GLY A 72 21.09 6.25 -15.81
C GLY A 72 21.74 5.05 -16.49
N ALA A 73 22.92 5.22 -17.09
CA ALA A 73 23.72 4.12 -17.64
C ALA A 73 24.16 3.08 -16.59
N LEU A 74 24.11 3.40 -15.28
CA LEU A 74 24.38 2.44 -14.21
C LEU A 74 23.18 1.55 -13.89
N VAL A 75 21.96 1.92 -14.32
CA VAL A 75 20.77 1.09 -14.16
C VAL A 75 20.82 -0.07 -15.17
N PRO A 76 20.53 -1.32 -14.78
CA PRO A 76 20.46 -2.42 -15.73
C PRO A 76 19.49 -2.10 -16.87
N LYS A 77 19.92 -2.31 -18.12
CA LYS A 77 19.12 -1.98 -19.33
C LYS A 77 17.69 -2.53 -19.30
N SER A 78 17.47 -3.71 -18.73
CA SER A 78 16.14 -4.31 -18.63
C SER A 78 15.21 -3.62 -17.62
N LEU A 79 15.71 -2.70 -16.80
CA LEU A 79 14.96 -1.90 -15.83
C LEU A 79 14.93 -0.41 -16.18
N GLN A 80 15.72 0.04 -17.17
CA GLN A 80 15.68 1.42 -17.65
C GLN A 80 14.28 1.72 -18.21
N GLY A 81 13.67 2.80 -17.72
CA GLY A 81 12.31 3.22 -18.02
C GLY A 81 11.20 2.31 -17.47
N ALA A 82 11.53 1.22 -16.78
CA ALA A 82 10.55 0.29 -16.25
C ALA A 82 9.91 0.85 -14.96
N ARG A 83 8.58 0.91 -14.90
CA ARG A 83 7.85 1.26 -13.67
C ARG A 83 8.19 0.35 -12.49
N SER A 84 8.61 -0.89 -12.76
CA SER A 84 9.02 -1.83 -11.72
C SER A 84 10.37 -1.52 -11.08
N LEU A 85 11.14 -0.55 -11.58
CA LEU A 85 12.45 -0.18 -11.04
C LEU A 85 12.40 0.16 -9.54
N VAL A 86 11.36 0.87 -9.10
CA VAL A 86 11.14 1.27 -7.70
C VAL A 86 10.81 0.09 -6.76
N GLN A 87 10.52 -1.10 -7.31
CA GLN A 87 10.32 -2.32 -6.54
C GLN A 87 11.66 -3.02 -6.19
N TYR A 88 12.79 -2.51 -6.66
CA TYR A 88 14.10 -3.10 -6.41
C TYR A 88 14.88 -2.34 -5.33
N ILE A 89 15.57 -3.11 -4.48
CA ILE A 89 16.67 -2.61 -3.66
C ILE A 89 17.95 -2.79 -4.44
N PHE A 90 18.70 -1.70 -4.57
CA PHE A 90 20.02 -1.66 -5.19
C PHE A 90 21.11 -1.57 -4.13
N LYS A 91 22.22 -2.27 -4.38
CA LYS A 91 23.51 -2.00 -3.76
C LYS A 91 24.24 -0.96 -4.61
N ALA A 92 24.49 0.20 -4.03
CA ALA A 92 25.30 1.26 -4.61
C ALA A 92 26.73 1.19 -4.09
N THR A 93 27.72 1.13 -4.99
CA THR A 93 29.14 1.32 -4.62
C THR A 93 29.53 2.77 -4.84
N LYS A 94 30.12 3.40 -3.84
CA LYS A 94 30.49 4.81 -3.83
C LYS A 94 32.02 4.97 -3.86
N GLN A 95 32.50 5.94 -4.64
CA GLN A 95 33.90 6.36 -4.64
C GLN A 95 33.94 7.88 -4.57
N ARG A 96 34.59 8.43 -3.54
CA ARG A 96 34.63 9.89 -3.27
C ARG A 96 33.23 10.52 -3.28
N GLY A 97 32.27 9.86 -2.63
CA GLY A 97 30.87 10.31 -2.54
C GLY A 97 30.02 10.14 -3.81
N ARG A 98 30.59 9.71 -4.94
CA ARG A 98 29.86 9.49 -6.20
C ARG A 98 29.50 8.02 -6.39
N ILE A 99 28.34 7.74 -6.97
CA ILE A 99 27.91 6.38 -7.29
C ILE A 99 28.69 5.89 -8.52
N LYS A 100 29.31 4.71 -8.39
CA LYS A 100 30.08 4.04 -9.45
C LYS A 100 29.38 2.83 -10.04
N THR A 101 28.62 2.10 -9.22
CA THR A 101 27.87 0.93 -9.67
C THR A 101 26.52 0.88 -8.96
N LEU A 102 25.49 0.43 -9.67
CA LEU A 102 24.18 0.07 -9.11
C LEU A 102 23.90 -1.38 -9.49
N ALA A 103 23.70 -2.24 -8.48
CA ALA A 103 23.36 -3.64 -8.69
C ALA A 103 22.05 -3.98 -7.96
N PRO A 104 21.00 -4.48 -8.64
CA PRO A 104 19.79 -4.90 -7.96
C PRO A 104 20.10 -6.15 -7.12
N VAL A 105 19.72 -6.13 -5.85
CA VAL A 105 20.01 -7.19 -4.88
C VAL A 105 18.77 -7.82 -4.25
N LEU A 106 17.62 -7.16 -4.33
CA LEU A 106 16.33 -7.72 -3.94
C LEU A 106 15.23 -7.09 -4.78
N PHE A 107 14.25 -7.88 -5.19
CA PHE A 107 12.99 -7.42 -5.75
C PHE A 107 11.87 -7.56 -4.73
N VAL A 108 11.00 -6.58 -4.57
CA VAL A 108 9.83 -6.61 -3.68
C VAL A 108 8.57 -6.71 -4.53
N PRO A 109 7.97 -7.91 -4.69
CA PRO A 109 6.75 -8.07 -5.47
C PRO A 109 5.57 -7.32 -4.85
N LEU A 110 4.66 -6.82 -5.71
CA LEU A 110 3.43 -6.15 -5.27
C LEU A 110 2.66 -6.91 -4.20
N GLY A 111 2.43 -8.20 -4.45
CA GLY A 111 1.72 -9.07 -3.51
C GLY A 111 2.42 -9.24 -2.16
N THR A 112 3.74 -9.03 -2.06
CA THR A 112 4.44 -9.15 -0.77
C THR A 112 4.14 -7.96 0.15
N MET A 113 3.89 -6.77 -0.38
CA MET A 113 3.59 -5.56 0.41
C MET A 113 2.21 -5.58 1.06
N VAL A 114 1.25 -6.27 0.45
CA VAL A 114 -0.12 -6.41 0.98
C VAL A 114 -0.28 -7.60 1.94
N LYS A 115 0.68 -8.56 1.98
CA LYS A 115 0.65 -9.72 2.90
C LYS A 115 0.40 -9.39 4.36
N PRO A 116 0.98 -8.33 4.95
CA PRO A 116 0.78 -8.05 6.36
C PRO A 116 -0.65 -7.65 6.73
N PHE A 117 -1.47 -7.30 5.75
CA PHE A 117 -2.88 -6.99 5.93
C PHE A 117 -3.79 -8.23 5.74
N ALA A 118 -3.24 -9.37 5.30
CA ALA A 118 -4.02 -10.56 5.03
C ALA A 118 -4.61 -11.16 6.31
N GLY A 119 -5.92 -11.43 6.29
CA GLY A 119 -6.67 -11.92 7.45
C GLY A 119 -6.90 -10.88 8.55
N LEU A 120 -6.53 -9.62 8.33
CA LEU A 120 -6.86 -8.52 9.24
C LEU A 120 -8.23 -7.93 8.88
N GLU A 121 -8.82 -7.25 9.84
CA GLU A 121 -9.98 -6.39 9.61
C GLU A 121 -9.56 -4.92 9.74
N PHE A 122 -10.02 -4.05 8.84
CA PHE A 122 -9.98 -2.60 9.05
C PHE A 122 -11.24 -2.19 9.80
N ARG A 123 -11.11 -1.41 10.88
CA ARG A 123 -12.23 -0.78 11.59
C ARG A 123 -12.02 0.72 11.64
N GLY A 124 -13.06 1.47 11.33
CA GLY A 124 -12.94 2.93 11.24
C GLY A 124 -14.25 3.63 10.94
N THR A 125 -14.16 4.91 10.61
CA THR A 125 -15.29 5.74 10.20
C THR A 125 -15.16 6.16 8.75
N VAL A 126 -16.29 6.48 8.12
CA VAL A 126 -16.35 7.08 6.79
C VAL A 126 -16.77 8.54 6.90
N ALA A 127 -16.19 9.43 6.08
CA ALA A 127 -16.61 10.82 5.98
C ALA A 127 -16.93 11.22 4.54
N SER A 128 -17.91 12.12 4.36
CA SER A 128 -18.48 12.51 3.07
C SER A 128 -18.42 14.04 2.87
N MET A 129 -18.00 14.53 1.69
CA MET A 129 -17.83 15.97 1.39
C MET A 129 -19.15 16.68 1.04
N GLY A 130 -20.16 15.91 0.64
CA GLY A 130 -21.54 16.34 0.52
C GLY A 130 -22.36 15.09 0.72
N ALA A 131 -23.01 14.96 1.88
CA ALA A 131 -23.77 13.76 2.17
C ALA A 131 -24.88 13.63 1.12
N PRO A 132 -24.97 12.52 0.37
CA PRO A 132 -26.27 12.03 -0.07
C PRO A 132 -27.19 12.05 1.16
N ASP A 133 -28.45 12.45 0.99
CA ASP A 133 -29.40 12.51 2.10
C ASP A 133 -29.28 11.25 2.99
N ASN A 134 -29.06 11.46 4.29
CA ASN A 134 -29.01 10.42 5.34
C ASN A 134 -27.73 9.56 5.45
N ILE A 135 -26.54 10.10 5.15
CA ILE A 135 -25.28 9.47 5.58
C ILE A 135 -24.75 10.17 6.83
N ASP A 136 -24.61 9.42 7.91
CA ASP A 136 -23.86 9.87 9.08
C ASP A 136 -22.38 10.08 8.67
N PRO A 137 -21.85 11.30 8.75
CA PRO A 137 -20.47 11.63 8.39
C PRO A 137 -19.42 10.99 9.31
N ASN A 138 -19.84 10.20 10.31
CA ASN A 138 -18.99 9.40 11.17
C ASN A 138 -19.45 7.93 11.25
N ALA A 139 -20.16 7.43 10.24
CA ALA A 139 -20.63 6.05 10.22
C ALA A 139 -19.47 5.06 10.37
N TRP A 140 -19.65 4.06 11.24
CA TRP A 140 -18.66 3.00 11.43
C TRP A 140 -18.70 1.98 10.29
N VAL A 141 -17.52 1.61 9.83
CA VAL A 141 -17.31 0.65 8.74
C VAL A 141 -16.31 -0.42 9.14
N ARG A 142 -16.40 -1.58 8.48
CA ARG A 142 -15.44 -2.66 8.59
C ARG A 142 -15.06 -3.19 7.21
N TRP A 143 -13.78 -3.50 7.03
CA TRP A 143 -13.29 -4.25 5.87
C TRP A 143 -12.67 -5.55 6.35
N ASP A 144 -13.20 -6.67 5.91
CA ASP A 144 -12.70 -7.99 6.27
C ASP A 144 -11.75 -8.46 5.17
N MET A 145 -10.44 -8.41 5.41
CA MET A 145 -9.47 -8.83 4.39
C MET A 145 -9.34 -10.35 4.39
N ASN A 146 -9.36 -10.92 3.19
CA ASN A 146 -9.12 -12.35 3.01
C ASN A 146 -7.70 -12.73 3.43
N SER A 147 -7.46 -14.02 3.64
CA SER A 147 -6.11 -14.54 3.89
C SER A 147 -5.31 -14.77 2.59
N HIS A 148 -5.98 -14.76 1.43
CA HIS A 148 -5.39 -15.09 0.14
C HIS A 148 -5.13 -13.86 -0.73
N ILE A 149 -3.98 -13.88 -1.41
CA ILE A 149 -3.55 -12.84 -2.35
C ILE A 149 -3.51 -13.44 -3.75
N ALA A 150 -4.28 -12.86 -4.66
CA ALA A 150 -4.36 -13.26 -6.05
C ALA A 150 -3.88 -12.11 -6.95
N ASN A 151 -3.01 -12.41 -7.91
CA ASN A 151 -2.49 -11.43 -8.87
C ASN A 151 -1.88 -10.16 -8.22
N GLY A 152 -1.28 -10.31 -7.03
CA GLY A 152 -0.70 -9.19 -6.29
C GLY A 152 -1.71 -8.33 -5.50
N LYS A 153 -3.00 -8.71 -5.51
CA LYS A 153 -4.09 -8.00 -4.85
C LYS A 153 -4.59 -8.80 -3.65
N LEU A 154 -4.86 -8.10 -2.54
CA LEU A 154 -5.48 -8.70 -1.37
C LEU A 154 -6.99 -8.42 -1.40
N GLY A 155 -7.80 -9.44 -1.63
CA GLY A 155 -9.26 -9.29 -1.62
C GLY A 155 -9.83 -9.11 -0.21
N GLY A 156 -11.05 -8.60 -0.11
CA GLY A 156 -11.82 -8.55 1.12
C GLY A 156 -13.28 -8.21 0.87
N ASP A 157 -14.03 -8.03 1.95
CA ASP A 157 -15.44 -7.65 1.92
C ASP A 157 -15.72 -6.43 2.81
N PHE A 158 -16.53 -5.51 2.30
CA PHE A 158 -17.01 -4.34 3.03
C PHE A 158 -18.27 -4.68 3.84
N THR A 159 -18.28 -4.31 5.12
CA THR A 159 -19.45 -4.40 5.99
C THR A 159 -19.75 -3.03 6.60
N ASN A 160 -21.00 -2.57 6.49
CA ASN A 160 -21.46 -1.36 7.17
C ASN A 160 -21.97 -1.71 8.58
N LEU A 161 -21.51 -1.02 9.62
CA LEU A 161 -21.85 -1.30 11.01
C LEU A 161 -22.91 -0.35 11.60
N ASN A 162 -23.46 0.58 10.82
CA ASN A 162 -24.22 1.73 11.32
C ASN A 162 -25.62 1.44 11.90
N LYS A 163 -25.95 0.19 12.21
CA LYS A 163 -27.12 -0.21 13.01
C LYS A 163 -26.80 -1.23 14.12
N SER A 164 -25.54 -1.61 14.30
CA SER A 164 -25.12 -2.68 15.22
C SER A 164 -24.17 -2.22 16.32
N VAL A 165 -24.05 -0.90 16.53
CA VAL A 165 -23.08 -0.31 17.46
C VAL A 165 -23.84 0.59 18.43
N LYS A 166 -24.10 0.09 19.64
CA LYS A 166 -24.53 0.97 20.75
C LYS A 166 -23.40 1.95 21.03
N THR A 167 -23.75 3.23 21.01
CA THR A 167 -22.95 4.39 21.41
C THR A 167 -22.12 4.12 22.66
N GLY A 168 -20.82 3.90 22.48
CA GLY A 168 -19.81 3.98 23.52
C GLY A 168 -18.80 5.06 23.13
N MET A 169 -18.49 5.99 24.03
CA MET A 169 -17.45 6.98 23.80
C MET A 169 -16.08 6.30 23.85
N MET A 170 -15.29 6.58 22.80
CA MET A 170 -13.83 6.60 22.76
C MET A 170 -13.04 5.31 23.12
N PHE A 171 -12.25 4.84 22.15
CA PHE A 171 -11.13 3.90 22.22
C PHE A 171 -11.36 2.39 22.24
N GLU A 172 -12.60 1.91 22.40
CA GLU A 172 -12.87 0.47 22.26
C GLU A 172 -13.82 0.19 21.09
N PRO A 173 -13.50 -0.78 20.21
CA PRO A 173 -14.47 -1.21 19.22
C PRO A 173 -15.73 -1.68 19.96
N PRO A 174 -16.91 -1.27 19.51
CA PRO A 174 -18.16 -1.66 20.14
C PRO A 174 -18.28 -3.18 20.25
N SER A 175 -18.81 -3.63 21.38
CA SER A 175 -18.99 -5.06 21.70
C SER A 175 -19.61 -5.77 20.50
N PRO A 176 -18.94 -6.82 19.97
CA PRO A 176 -19.35 -7.40 18.70
C PRO A 176 -20.48 -8.41 18.92
N CYS A 177 -21.69 -7.92 19.21
CA CYS A 177 -22.90 -8.73 19.00
C CYS A 177 -23.13 -8.89 17.49
N ALA A 178 -23.13 -10.14 17.03
CA ALA A 178 -23.20 -10.49 15.62
C ALA A 178 -24.37 -9.84 14.84
N TYR A 179 -24.03 -9.41 13.62
CA TYR A 179 -24.87 -9.19 12.43
C TYR A 179 -26.38 -8.99 12.65
N SER A 180 -26.85 -7.75 12.47
CA SER A 180 -28.10 -7.58 11.74
C SER A 180 -27.80 -7.84 10.26
N LEU A 181 -28.00 -9.09 9.85
CA LEU A 181 -28.44 -9.38 8.49
C LEU A 181 -29.73 -8.59 8.26
N LEU A 182 -29.71 -7.72 7.26
CA LEU A 182 -30.89 -7.05 6.71
C LEU A 182 -31.49 -5.93 7.57
N ALA A 183 -30.73 -4.88 7.81
CA ALA A 183 -31.33 -3.56 7.79
C ALA A 183 -30.86 -2.87 6.52
N PRO A 184 -31.75 -2.46 5.59
CA PRO A 184 -31.32 -1.75 4.41
C PRO A 184 -30.55 -0.53 4.92
N LEU A 185 -29.29 -0.46 4.51
CA LEU A 185 -28.71 0.82 4.16
C LEU A 185 -29.74 1.52 3.29
N ASN A 186 -29.83 2.84 3.36
CA ASN A 186 -30.42 3.55 2.23
C ASN A 186 -29.61 3.09 1.01
N GLY A 187 -30.20 2.17 0.23
CA GLY A 187 -29.47 1.25 -0.64
C GLY A 187 -28.65 2.00 -1.67
N ASP A 188 -29.09 3.21 -1.96
CA ASP A 188 -28.53 4.15 -2.91
C ASP A 188 -27.06 4.47 -2.67
N TRP A 189 -26.63 4.80 -1.45
CA TRP A 189 -25.21 5.14 -1.22
C TRP A 189 -24.32 3.90 -1.32
N PHE A 190 -24.70 2.83 -0.61
CA PHE A 190 -23.93 1.60 -0.60
C PHE A 190 -23.84 1.02 -2.01
N SER A 191 -24.94 1.04 -2.76
CA SER A 191 -24.98 0.62 -4.15
C SER A 191 -24.20 1.54 -5.09
N LYS A 192 -24.10 2.85 -4.82
CA LYS A 192 -23.27 3.78 -5.63
C LYS A 192 -21.78 3.56 -5.37
N VAL A 193 -21.39 3.39 -4.11
CA VAL A 193 -19.98 3.33 -3.69
C VAL A 193 -19.39 1.94 -3.83
N LEU A 194 -20.16 0.88 -3.57
CA LEU A 194 -19.69 -0.50 -3.70
C LEU A 194 -20.20 -1.15 -5.00
N GLY A 195 -21.12 -0.52 -5.71
CA GLY A 195 -21.75 -1.13 -6.87
C GLY A 195 -22.69 -2.25 -6.46
N THR A 196 -22.74 -3.30 -7.28
CA THR A 196 -23.55 -4.51 -7.01
C THR A 196 -22.84 -5.52 -6.12
N SER A 197 -21.65 -5.21 -5.58
CA SER A 197 -20.79 -6.16 -4.88
C SER A 197 -20.17 -5.54 -3.63
N PRO A 198 -20.24 -6.20 -2.46
CA PRO A 198 -19.54 -5.75 -1.26
C PRO A 198 -18.03 -5.98 -1.32
N ARG A 199 -17.53 -6.67 -2.35
CA ARG A 199 -16.12 -7.01 -2.49
C ARG A 199 -15.26 -5.78 -2.69
N ILE A 200 -14.10 -5.83 -2.07
CA ILE A 200 -13.03 -4.83 -2.16
C ILE A 200 -11.70 -5.52 -2.47
N HIS A 201 -10.70 -4.76 -2.89
CA HIS A 201 -9.32 -5.26 -2.92
C HIS A 201 -8.30 -4.17 -2.63
N LEU A 202 -7.28 -4.55 -1.86
CA LEU A 202 -6.14 -3.72 -1.51
C LEU A 202 -4.95 -4.05 -2.41
N GLU A 203 -4.33 -3.01 -2.95
CA GLU A 203 -3.13 -3.08 -3.77
C GLU A 203 -2.06 -2.15 -3.22
N TRP A 204 -0.80 -2.47 -3.48
CA TRP A 204 0.29 -1.54 -3.31
C TRP A 204 0.73 -1.05 -4.67
N ASN A 205 0.67 0.26 -4.89
CA ASN A 205 1.11 0.93 -6.10
C ASN A 205 2.40 1.69 -5.82
N PRO A 206 3.56 1.10 -6.16
CA PRO A 206 4.82 1.81 -6.09
C PRO A 206 4.91 2.75 -7.30
N ALA A 207 5.23 4.02 -7.04
CA ALA A 207 5.30 5.10 -8.02
C ALA A 207 3.97 5.47 -8.69
N MET A 208 2.92 5.71 -7.89
CA MET A 208 1.58 6.08 -8.38
C MET A 208 1.57 7.43 -9.11
N HIS A 209 2.00 8.50 -8.44
CA HIS A 209 2.08 9.84 -9.04
C HIS A 209 3.51 10.27 -9.41
N ALA A 210 4.49 9.81 -8.63
CA ALA A 210 5.91 10.10 -8.84
C ALA A 210 6.76 8.91 -8.39
N ALA A 211 8.02 8.81 -8.82
CA ALA A 211 8.83 7.65 -8.49
C ALA A 211 9.15 7.48 -6.98
N GLY A 212 9.14 8.58 -6.24
CA GLY A 212 9.25 8.60 -4.78
C GLY A 212 7.90 8.67 -4.07
N ASP A 213 6.80 8.32 -4.76
CA ASP A 213 5.46 8.25 -4.22
C ASP A 213 5.00 6.77 -4.21
N SER A 214 4.37 6.32 -3.14
CA SER A 214 3.96 4.94 -2.98
C SER A 214 2.67 4.92 -2.21
N GLU A 215 1.70 4.16 -2.71
CA GLU A 215 0.36 4.18 -2.17
C GLU A 215 -0.15 2.78 -1.89
N LEU A 216 -0.97 2.67 -0.84
CA LEU A 216 -1.89 1.56 -0.65
C LEU A 216 -3.24 2.01 -1.20
N VAL A 217 -3.76 1.29 -2.17
CA VAL A 217 -5.00 1.65 -2.87
C VAL A 217 -6.06 0.58 -2.62
N MET A 218 -7.16 1.00 -2.03
CA MET A 218 -8.36 0.19 -1.82
C MET A 218 -9.33 0.45 -2.97
N PHE A 219 -9.67 -0.58 -3.74
CA PHE A 219 -10.67 -0.54 -4.79
C PHE A 219 -11.98 -1.14 -4.30
N MET A 220 -13.05 -0.38 -4.49
CA MET A 220 -14.42 -0.80 -4.22
C MET A 220 -15.02 -1.54 -5.42
N GLY A 221 -16.07 -2.34 -5.21
CA GLY A 221 -16.77 -3.06 -6.28
C GLY A 221 -17.36 -2.17 -7.40
N SER A 222 -17.59 -0.88 -7.12
CA SER A 222 -18.02 0.13 -8.10
C SER A 222 -16.91 0.60 -9.05
N GLY A 223 -15.65 0.29 -8.74
CA GLY A 223 -14.48 0.88 -9.39
C GLY A 223 -13.99 2.18 -8.74
N VAL A 224 -14.69 2.73 -7.74
CA VAL A 224 -14.16 3.82 -6.92
C VAL A 224 -12.94 3.33 -6.14
N SER A 225 -11.90 4.16 -6.04
CA SER A 225 -10.68 3.81 -5.33
C SER A 225 -10.35 4.83 -4.25
N TYR A 226 -9.71 4.37 -3.19
CA TYR A 226 -9.27 5.17 -2.06
C TYR A 226 -7.80 4.87 -1.78
N MET A 227 -6.98 5.89 -1.57
CA MET A 227 -5.54 5.81 -1.41
C MET A 227 -5.10 6.26 -0.02
N THR A 228 -4.04 5.65 0.48
CA THR A 228 -3.28 6.18 1.61
C THR A 228 -1.79 6.03 1.33
N ALA A 229 -0.97 6.81 2.02
CA ALA A 229 0.48 6.70 1.91
C ALA A 229 0.93 5.26 2.24
N GLY A 230 1.62 4.65 1.28
CA GLY A 230 2.24 3.34 1.41
C GLY A 230 3.74 3.49 1.72
N PRO A 231 4.38 2.47 2.31
CA PRO A 231 5.81 2.52 2.52
C PRO A 231 6.58 2.35 1.22
N HIS A 232 7.60 3.17 1.02
CA HIS A 232 8.59 2.94 -0.04
C HIS A 232 9.50 1.77 0.31
N VAL A 233 10.05 1.13 -0.72
CA VAL A 233 10.96 -0.01 -0.54
C VAL A 233 12.21 0.36 0.28
N HIS A 234 12.75 1.58 0.13
CA HIS A 234 13.91 2.00 0.93
C HIS A 234 13.58 2.21 2.41
N ASP A 235 12.34 2.58 2.76
CA ASP A 235 11.96 2.79 4.17
C ASP A 235 11.92 1.46 4.92
N LEU A 236 11.56 0.37 4.24
CA LEU A 236 11.57 -1.00 4.80
C LEU A 236 12.96 -1.47 5.25
N LEU A 237 14.03 -0.77 4.85
CA LEU A 237 15.41 -1.01 5.30
C LEU A 237 15.72 -0.44 6.69
N LYS A 238 14.86 0.44 7.22
CA LYS A 238 15.05 1.09 8.53
C LYS A 238 13.85 0.98 9.46
N SER A 239 12.64 0.76 8.93
CA SER A 239 11.41 0.71 9.71
C SER A 239 10.80 -0.68 9.73
N ASN A 240 9.98 -0.92 10.74
CA ASN A 240 9.05 -2.02 10.74
C ASN A 240 7.88 -1.62 9.83
N LEU A 241 7.31 -2.59 9.11
CA LEU A 241 6.01 -2.41 8.50
C LEU A 241 4.95 -2.59 9.59
N ASP A 242 4.27 -1.52 9.96
CA ASP A 242 3.17 -1.54 10.93
C ASP A 242 1.83 -1.60 10.17
N PRO A 243 1.23 -2.79 9.96
CA PRO A 243 -0.05 -2.88 9.31
C PRO A 243 -1.20 -2.36 10.20
N GLN A 244 -1.03 -2.31 11.53
CA GLN A 244 -2.11 -2.01 12.48
C GLN A 244 -2.19 -0.53 12.88
N GLY A 245 -1.19 0.27 12.52
CA GLY A 245 -1.21 1.72 12.72
C GLY A 245 -2.40 2.41 12.04
N TYR A 246 -2.72 3.61 12.51
CA TYR A 246 -3.78 4.45 11.95
C TYR A 246 -3.53 4.74 10.46
N ARG A 247 -4.64 4.73 9.69
CA ARG A 247 -4.66 4.93 8.24
C ARG A 247 -5.84 5.83 7.87
N GLU A 248 -5.58 6.71 6.92
CA GLU A 248 -6.62 7.50 6.25
C GLU A 248 -6.57 7.21 4.75
N PHE A 249 -7.61 6.54 4.27
CA PHE A 249 -7.82 6.25 2.85
C PHE A 249 -8.70 7.34 2.25
N THR A 250 -8.10 8.25 1.50
CA THR A 250 -8.78 9.36 0.82
C THR A 250 -9.18 8.95 -0.58
N ILE A 251 -10.31 9.42 -1.06
CA ILE A 251 -10.80 9.10 -2.40
C ILE A 251 -9.80 9.50 -3.48
N HIS A 252 -9.53 8.57 -4.40
CA HIS A 252 -8.70 8.79 -5.57
C HIS A 252 -9.61 9.11 -6.76
N GLY A 253 -9.60 10.39 -7.18
CA GLY A 253 -10.58 10.97 -8.11
C GLY A 253 -11.75 11.64 -7.39
N ASN A 254 -12.69 12.22 -8.14
CA ASN A 254 -13.83 12.93 -7.54
C ASN A 254 -15.18 12.52 -8.17
N PRO A 255 -15.63 11.26 -8.01
CA PRO A 255 -16.98 10.88 -8.39
C PRO A 255 -17.98 11.55 -7.43
N MET A 256 -18.97 12.26 -7.98
CA MET A 256 -20.03 12.88 -7.18
C MET A 256 -20.77 11.81 -6.34
N GLY A 257 -20.98 12.11 -5.06
CA GLY A 257 -21.76 11.26 -4.15
C GLY A 257 -21.01 10.10 -3.50
N ALA A 258 -19.69 10.00 -3.69
CA ALA A 258 -18.85 9.07 -2.94
C ALA A 258 -18.29 9.72 -1.66
N PRO A 259 -18.04 8.93 -0.59
CA PRO A 259 -17.30 9.39 0.56
C PRO A 259 -15.93 9.91 0.15
N TYR A 260 -15.44 10.93 0.85
CA TYR A 260 -14.11 11.44 0.57
C TYR A 260 -13.02 10.71 1.32
N LYS A 261 -13.32 10.08 2.48
CA LYS A 261 -12.33 9.32 3.22
C LYS A 261 -12.89 8.19 4.07
N PHE A 262 -12.04 7.20 4.33
CA PHE A 262 -12.17 6.22 5.41
C PHE A 262 -10.98 6.36 6.35
N GLN A 263 -11.21 6.34 7.66
CA GLN A 263 -10.16 6.54 8.65
C GLN A 263 -10.27 5.53 9.79
N GLY A 264 -9.18 4.88 10.17
CA GLY A 264 -9.24 3.74 11.08
C GLY A 264 -7.93 2.97 11.17
N MET A 265 -8.01 1.72 11.63
CA MET A 265 -6.86 0.85 11.86
C MET A 265 -7.16 -0.57 11.39
N PHE A 266 -6.13 -1.30 10.97
CA PHE A 266 -6.24 -2.75 10.82
C PHE A 266 -5.97 -3.45 12.16
N GLY A 267 -6.67 -4.54 12.43
CA GLY A 267 -6.47 -5.35 13.62
C GLY A 267 -6.71 -6.84 13.33
N PRO A 268 -6.36 -7.72 14.29
CA PRO A 268 -6.77 -9.12 14.22
C PRO A 268 -8.28 -9.21 14.03
N ASN A 269 -8.73 -10.11 13.15
CA ASN A 269 -10.15 -10.38 13.03
C ASN A 269 -10.69 -10.87 14.37
N GLN A 270 -11.49 -10.05 15.05
CA GLN A 270 -12.17 -10.46 16.28
C GLN A 270 -13.55 -10.99 15.92
N PRO A 271 -13.76 -12.32 15.93
CA PRO A 271 -15.11 -12.85 15.89
C PRO A 271 -15.84 -12.32 17.12
N GLY A 272 -16.97 -11.66 16.87
CA GLY A 272 -17.81 -11.19 17.94
C GLY A 272 -18.33 -12.31 18.83
N PRO A 273 -18.53 -12.08 20.13
CA PRO A 273 -19.41 -12.95 20.89
C PRO A 273 -20.77 -13.02 20.17
N LEU A 274 -21.19 -14.25 19.84
CA LEU A 274 -22.57 -14.51 19.43
C LEU A 274 -23.47 -14.07 20.58
N CYS A 275 -24.33 -13.08 20.34
CA CYS A 275 -25.26 -12.67 21.37
C CYS A 275 -26.38 -13.70 21.42
N ASN A 276 -26.50 -14.37 22.58
CA ASN A 276 -27.66 -15.19 22.89
C ASN A 276 -28.87 -14.26 22.84
N VAL A 277 -29.80 -14.58 21.96
CA VAL A 277 -31.12 -13.98 21.93
C VAL A 277 -31.94 -14.82 22.90
N ASP A 278 -32.16 -14.29 24.11
CA ASP A 278 -33.25 -14.77 24.98
C ASP A 278 -34.59 -14.27 24.44
#